data_AF-A0A7S2B1P9-F1
#
_entry.id   AF-A0A7S2B1P9-F1
#
_cell.length_a   1.000
_cell.length_b   1.000
_cell.length_c   1.000
_cell.angle_alpha   90.00
_cell.angle_beta   90.00
_cell.angle_gamma   90.00
#
_symmetry.space_group_name_H-M   'P 1'
#
loop_
_entity.id
_entity.type
_entity.pdbx_description
1 polymer ?
#
loop_
_entity_poly.entity_id
_entity_poly.type
_entity_poly.pdbx_seq_one_letter_code
_entity_poly.pdbx_strand_id
1 'polypeptide(L)'
;RIDSKEAWTYGRFSFKARMSHTQVKGTWPALWMLPQGDDNWPDSGEIDIMENVGYEGDVIHGTPHTGKYNHLKGSQRGGKIKCKVTDWHVYAVEWTPTRVLWALDGKPYHLFDKESDDNAVWPF
;
A
#
# COMPACT_ATOMS: atom_id res chain seq x y z
N ARG A 1 -12.14 -11.58 1.33
CA ARG A 1 -11.42 -10.72 0.37
C ARG A 1 -12.42 -10.31 -0.72
N ILE A 2 -12.36 -9.06 -1.16
CA ILE A 2 -13.16 -8.53 -2.28
C ILE A 2 -12.16 -7.91 -3.24
N ASP A 3 -12.25 -8.24 -4.53
CA ASP A 3 -11.33 -7.78 -5.57
C ASP A 3 -12.14 -7.16 -6.72
N SER A 4 -11.59 -6.13 -7.35
CA SER A 4 -12.17 -5.56 -8.57
C SER A 4 -12.00 -6.53 -9.75
N LYS A 5 -12.95 -6.50 -10.70
CA LYS A 5 -12.81 -7.22 -11.98
C LYS A 5 -12.02 -6.42 -13.02
N GLU A 6 -12.09 -5.10 -12.91
CA GLU A 6 -11.38 -4.16 -13.76
C GLU A 6 -10.04 -3.80 -13.12
N ALA A 7 -9.10 -3.42 -13.98
CA ALA A 7 -7.81 -2.86 -13.62
C ALA A 7 -7.66 -1.48 -14.24
N TRP A 8 -6.83 -0.67 -13.59
CA TRP A 8 -6.57 0.71 -13.99
C TRP A 8 -5.07 0.95 -13.93
N THR A 9 -4.60 1.87 -14.75
CA THR A 9 -3.22 2.34 -14.73
C THR A 9 -3.22 3.82 -14.35
N TYR A 10 -2.47 4.14 -13.29
CA TYR A 10 -2.41 5.47 -12.69
C TYR A 10 -3.76 5.95 -12.11
N GLY A 11 -3.72 7.10 -11.45
CA GLY A 11 -4.88 7.76 -10.87
C GLY A 11 -4.82 7.83 -9.34
N ARG A 12 -5.95 8.21 -8.75
CA ARG A 12 -6.12 8.30 -7.30
C ARG A 12 -7.11 7.24 -6.84
N PHE A 13 -6.65 6.36 -5.94
CA PHE A 13 -7.48 5.31 -5.35
C PHE A 13 -7.68 5.67 -3.88
N SER A 14 -8.94 5.71 -3.44
CA SER A 14 -9.27 6.10 -2.07
C SER A 14 -10.35 5.21 -1.48
N PHE A 15 -10.14 4.82 -0.23
CA PHE A 15 -11.03 3.98 0.55
C PHE A 15 -11.41 4.71 1.83
N LYS A 16 -12.72 4.87 2.06
CA LYS A 16 -13.22 5.32 3.35
C LYS A 16 -13.55 4.10 4.20
N ALA A 17 -12.72 3.83 5.21
CA ALA A 17 -12.83 2.62 6.02
C ALA A 17 -12.53 2.87 7.50
N ARG A 18 -13.02 1.96 8.34
CA ARG A 18 -12.66 1.82 9.75
C ARG A 18 -12.56 0.34 10.09
N MET A 19 -11.80 0.01 11.13
CA MET A 19 -11.70 -1.36 11.65
C MET A 19 -12.66 -1.53 12.83
N SER A 20 -13.37 -2.67 12.88
CA SER A 20 -14.32 -2.95 13.97
C SER A 20 -13.63 -3.25 15.29
N HIS A 21 -12.47 -3.91 15.24
CA HIS A 21 -11.65 -4.26 16.38
C HIS A 21 -10.19 -4.05 16.03
N THR A 22 -9.44 -3.45 16.95
CA THR A 22 -8.01 -3.18 16.79
C THR A 22 -7.23 -3.97 17.82
N GLN A 23 -5.96 -4.23 17.54
CA GLN A 23 -5.00 -4.78 18.50
C GLN A 23 -5.21 -6.26 18.85
N VAL A 24 -5.85 -7.04 17.98
CA VAL A 24 -5.85 -8.50 18.11
C VAL A 24 -4.63 -9.05 17.38
N LYS A 25 -3.68 -9.60 18.15
CA LYS A 25 -2.51 -10.29 17.58
C LYS A 25 -2.97 -11.36 16.58
N GLY A 26 -2.36 -11.36 15.40
CA GLY A 26 -2.70 -12.26 14.30
C GLY A 26 -3.68 -11.68 13.27
N THR A 27 -4.22 -10.48 13.49
CA THR A 27 -4.99 -9.76 12.46
C THR A 27 -4.08 -8.93 11.54
N TRP A 28 -4.47 -8.83 10.27
CA TRP A 28 -3.77 -8.06 9.24
C TRP A 28 -4.77 -7.54 8.20
N PRO A 29 -5.69 -6.62 8.57
CA PRO A 29 -6.55 -5.98 7.58
C PRO A 29 -5.71 -5.15 6.60
N ALA A 30 -6.05 -5.25 5.32
CA ALA A 30 -5.30 -4.62 4.25
C ALA A 30 -6.22 -4.02 3.17
N LEU A 31 -5.72 -2.96 2.54
CA LEU A 31 -6.19 -2.38 1.29
C LEU A 31 -4.99 -2.30 0.37
N TRP A 32 -5.09 -2.93 -0.80
CA TRP A 32 -3.94 -3.12 -1.69
C TRP A 32 -4.35 -3.17 -3.15
N MET A 33 -3.36 -3.00 -4.03
CA MET A 33 -3.50 -3.12 -5.47
C MET A 33 -2.43 -4.09 -5.99
N LEU A 34 -2.86 -5.00 -6.87
CA LEU A 34 -2.02 -5.96 -7.56
C LEU A 34 -2.20 -5.80 -9.08
N PRO A 35 -1.19 -6.15 -9.89
CA PRO A 35 -1.33 -6.20 -11.35
C PRO A 35 -2.38 -7.26 -11.76
N GLN A 36 -3.07 -7.00 -12.86
CA GLN A 36 -4.02 -7.96 -13.42
C GLN A 36 -3.32 -8.84 -14.46
N GLY A 37 -3.31 -10.16 -14.22
CA GLY A 37 -2.80 -11.15 -15.16
C GLY A 37 -1.29 -11.39 -15.11
N ASP A 38 -0.59 -10.86 -14.09
CA ASP A 38 0.83 -11.14 -13.83
C ASP A 38 1.05 -11.50 -12.34
N ASP A 39 1.22 -12.80 -12.09
CA ASP A 39 1.39 -13.34 -10.73
C ASP A 39 2.88 -13.44 -10.32
N ASN A 40 3.82 -12.85 -11.08
CA ASN A 40 5.25 -12.93 -10.80
C ASN A 40 5.70 -11.97 -9.69
N TRP A 41 5.09 -12.08 -8.51
CA TRP A 41 5.42 -11.26 -7.35
C TRP A 41 6.83 -11.61 -6.82
N PRO A 42 7.68 -10.62 -6.43
CA PRO A 42 7.39 -9.19 -6.36
C PRO A 42 7.78 -8.41 -7.61
N ASP A 43 8.26 -9.06 -8.67
CA ASP A 43 8.69 -8.40 -9.91
C ASP A 43 7.53 -7.77 -10.68
N SER A 44 6.31 -8.27 -10.51
CA SER A 44 5.08 -7.71 -11.09
C SER A 44 4.51 -6.52 -10.31
N GLY A 45 5.04 -6.24 -9.11
CA GLY A 45 4.67 -5.10 -8.28
C GLY A 45 3.45 -5.29 -7.38
N GLU A 46 3.39 -4.51 -6.31
CA GLU A 46 2.24 -4.38 -5.40
C GLU A 46 2.24 -2.99 -4.76
N ILE A 47 1.05 -2.42 -4.54
CA ILE A 47 0.87 -1.17 -3.80
C ILE A 47 -0.07 -1.46 -2.63
N ASP A 48 0.50 -1.61 -1.44
CA ASP A 48 -0.26 -1.67 -0.20
C ASP A 48 -0.64 -0.25 0.22
N ILE A 49 -1.91 0.09 0.06
CA ILE A 49 -2.46 1.41 0.41
C ILE A 49 -2.57 1.57 1.93
N MET A 50 -2.95 0.49 2.61
CA MET A 50 -3.05 0.44 4.06
C MET A 50 -2.92 -1.00 4.52
N GLU A 51 -1.95 -1.27 5.38
CA GLU A 51 -1.89 -2.46 6.20
C GLU A 51 -1.90 -2.06 7.67
N ASN A 52 -2.62 -2.81 8.50
CA ASN A 52 -2.53 -2.67 9.95
C ASN A 52 -2.09 -3.99 10.56
N VAL A 53 -0.93 -3.98 11.19
CA VAL A 53 -0.39 -5.18 11.81
C VAL A 53 -0.95 -5.26 13.23
N GLY A 54 -1.70 -6.32 13.54
CA GLY A 54 -2.48 -6.40 14.78
C GLY A 54 -1.68 -6.29 16.08
N TYR A 55 -0.36 -6.49 16.07
CA TYR A 55 0.50 -6.26 17.24
C TYR A 55 1.05 -4.82 17.34
N GLU A 56 0.92 -3.99 16.30
CA GLU A 56 1.38 -2.59 16.27
C GLU A 56 0.26 -1.58 16.58
N GLY A 57 -0.99 -2.04 16.70
CA GLY A 57 -2.12 -1.25 17.18
C GLY A 57 -2.52 -0.13 16.24
N ASP A 58 -2.48 1.13 16.68
CA ASP A 58 -2.93 2.30 15.93
C ASP A 58 -1.86 2.80 14.94
N VAL A 59 -1.27 1.89 14.18
CA VAL A 59 -0.25 2.14 13.16
C VAL A 59 -0.70 1.53 11.85
N ILE A 60 -0.72 2.33 10.79
CA ILE A 60 -0.89 1.82 9.44
C ILE A 60 0.42 1.91 8.68
N HIS A 61 0.58 1.00 7.72
CA HIS A 61 1.70 0.96 6.78
C HIS A 61 1.17 1.18 5.37
N GLY A 62 1.93 1.90 4.56
CA GLY A 62 1.77 1.95 3.12
C GLY A 62 3.08 1.53 2.47
N THR A 63 3.03 0.52 1.61
CA THR A 63 4.23 -0.17 1.14
C THR A 63 4.16 -0.41 -0.37
N PRO A 64 5.14 0.09 -1.16
CA PRO A 64 5.39 -0.46 -2.48
C PRO A 64 6.20 -1.76 -2.36
N HIS A 65 5.76 -2.82 -3.03
CA HIS A 65 6.60 -3.98 -3.30
C HIS A 65 7.03 -3.99 -4.75
N THR A 66 8.31 -4.22 -4.96
CA THR A 66 8.94 -4.34 -6.28
C THR A 66 9.99 -5.45 -6.23
N GLY A 67 10.50 -5.86 -7.38
CA GLY A 67 11.59 -6.82 -7.48
C GLY A 67 12.81 -6.45 -6.61
N LYS A 68 13.12 -5.16 -6.50
CA LYS A 68 14.26 -4.62 -5.75
C LYS A 68 13.90 -4.29 -4.30
N TYR A 69 12.71 -3.74 -4.04
CA TYR A 69 12.29 -3.27 -2.73
C TYR A 69 11.16 -4.16 -2.18
N ASN A 70 11.53 -5.15 -1.36
CA ASN A 70 10.57 -6.08 -0.76
C ASN A 70 11.11 -6.72 0.52
N HIS A 71 10.22 -7.40 1.26
CA HIS A 71 10.53 -7.97 2.57
C HIS A 71 11.47 -9.18 2.49
N LEU A 72 11.41 -9.98 1.42
CA LEU A 72 12.28 -11.15 1.24
C LEU A 72 13.76 -10.74 1.19
N LYS A 73 14.05 -9.56 0.64
CA LYS A 73 15.40 -8.98 0.56
C LYS A 73 15.74 -8.03 1.72
N GLY A 74 14.80 -7.75 2.63
CA GLY A 74 14.97 -6.76 3.70
C GLY A 74 15.19 -5.33 3.20
N SER A 75 14.83 -5.05 1.95
CA SER A 75 15.08 -3.79 1.24
C SER A 75 13.84 -2.90 1.13
N GLN A 76 12.81 -3.19 1.93
CA GLN A 76 11.52 -2.51 1.90
C GLN A 76 11.67 -0.99 2.06
N ARG A 77 10.79 -0.26 1.38
CA ARG A 77 10.73 1.20 1.44
C ARG A 77 9.34 1.71 1.80
N GLY A 78 8.64 1.02 2.71
CA GLY A 78 7.33 1.45 3.19
C GLY A 78 7.41 2.64 4.14
N GLY A 79 6.29 3.34 4.27
CA GLY A 79 6.08 4.39 5.27
C GLY A 79 4.97 4.01 6.24
N LYS A 80 4.97 4.63 7.42
CA LYS A 80 3.97 4.37 8.45
C LYS A 80 3.53 5.63 9.17
N ILE A 81 2.30 5.64 9.62
CA ILE A 81 1.73 6.74 10.40
C ILE A 81 0.82 6.20 11.50
N LYS A 82 0.75 6.91 12.62
CA LYS A 82 -0.20 6.60 13.69
C LYS A 82 -1.57 7.18 13.39
N CYS A 83 -2.61 6.37 13.55
CA CYS A 83 -4.00 6.81 13.50
C CYS A 83 -4.89 5.85 14.28
N LYS A 84 -5.96 6.36 14.86
CA LYS A 84 -6.95 5.54 15.57
C LYS A 84 -7.79 4.77 14.55
N VAL A 85 -7.37 3.57 14.18
CA VAL A 85 -7.94 2.86 13.02
C VAL A 85 -9.40 2.39 13.22
N THR A 86 -9.95 2.54 14.43
CA THR A 86 -11.39 2.37 14.72
C THR A 86 -12.25 3.55 14.27
N ASP A 87 -11.65 4.70 13.99
CA ASP A 87 -12.34 5.85 13.42
C ASP A 87 -12.39 5.74 11.89
N TRP A 88 -13.34 6.45 11.28
CA TRP A 88 -13.43 6.51 9.82
C TRP A 88 -12.32 7.38 9.27
N HIS A 89 -11.51 6.78 8.41
CA HIS A 89 -10.43 7.46 7.70
C HIS A 89 -10.55 7.28 6.20
N VAL A 90 -10.01 8.23 5.45
CA VAL A 90 -9.78 8.11 4.01
C VAL A 90 -8.33 7.72 3.79
N TYR A 91 -8.11 6.46 3.43
CA TYR A 91 -6.81 5.94 2.99
C TYR A 91 -6.71 6.13 1.49
N ALA A 92 -5.63 6.72 0.99
CA ALA A 92 -5.49 6.98 -0.43
C ALA A 92 -4.06 6.82 -0.92
N VAL A 93 -3.95 6.42 -2.19
CA VAL A 93 -2.74 6.57 -2.99
C VAL A 93 -3.01 7.43 -4.22
N GLU A 94 -2.03 8.24 -4.59
CA GLU A 94 -1.93 8.90 -5.88
C GLU A 94 -0.79 8.26 -6.65
N TRP A 95 -1.13 7.56 -7.72
CA TRP A 95 -0.19 6.83 -8.56
C TRP A 95 -0.10 7.51 -9.91
N THR A 96 1.13 7.85 -10.29
CA THR A 96 1.50 8.50 -11.54
C THR A 96 2.65 7.74 -12.19
N PRO A 97 3.00 8.02 -13.45
CA PRO A 97 4.12 7.34 -14.13
C PRO A 97 5.49 7.48 -13.44
N THR A 98 5.64 8.43 -12.50
CA THR A 98 6.92 8.74 -11.86
C THR A 98 6.88 8.64 -10.33
N ARG A 99 5.72 8.37 -9.74
CA ARG A 99 5.51 8.51 -8.29
C ARG A 99 4.27 7.78 -7.78
N VAL A 100 4.37 7.21 -6.58
CA VAL A 100 3.25 6.82 -5.72
C VAL A 100 3.32 7.63 -4.42
N LEU A 101 2.22 8.29 -4.05
CA LEU A 101 2.09 9.09 -2.82
C LEU A 101 0.95 8.53 -1.97
N TRP A 102 1.22 8.19 -0.72
CA TRP A 102 0.22 7.74 0.25
C TRP A 102 -0.23 8.92 1.11
N ALA A 103 -1.55 8.96 1.35
CA ALA A 103 -2.17 9.95 2.20
C ALA A 103 -3.25 9.34 3.12
N LEU A 104 -3.34 9.90 4.32
CA LEU A 104 -4.39 9.62 5.30
C LEU A 104 -5.18 10.90 5.55
N ASP A 105 -6.49 10.87 5.33
CA ASP A 105 -7.39 12.02 5.48
C ASP A 105 -6.90 13.25 4.69
N GLY A 106 -6.37 13.00 3.48
CA GLY A 106 -5.82 14.03 2.60
C GLY A 106 -4.43 14.54 2.99
N LYS A 107 -3.83 14.05 4.08
CA LYS A 107 -2.47 14.41 4.51
C LYS A 107 -1.47 13.37 4.01
N PRO A 108 -0.51 13.74 3.13
CA PRO A 108 0.50 12.80 2.69
C PRO A 108 1.42 12.37 3.82
N TYR A 109 1.82 11.09 3.84
CA TYR A 109 2.73 10.55 4.86
C TYR A 109 3.85 9.67 4.29
N HIS A 110 3.72 9.19 3.06
CA HIS A 110 4.76 8.37 2.43
C HIS A 110 4.82 8.64 0.93
N LEU A 111 6.04 8.59 0.39
CA LEU A 111 6.36 8.92 -0.99
C LEU A 111 7.33 7.89 -1.54
N PHE A 112 7.02 7.38 -2.73
CA PHE A 112 7.88 6.49 -3.49
C PHE A 112 8.05 7.04 -4.91
N ASP A 113 9.26 7.52 -5.22
CA ASP A 113 9.61 8.09 -6.51
C ASP A 113 10.25 7.04 -7.43
N LYS A 114 9.98 7.17 -8.73
CA LYS A 114 10.63 6.37 -9.76
C LYS A 114 12.09 6.77 -9.89
N GLU A 115 12.99 5.89 -9.43
CA GLU A 115 14.43 6.11 -9.51
C GLU A 115 15.03 5.73 -10.87
N SER A 116 14.42 4.76 -11.57
CA SER A 116 14.83 4.30 -12.91
C SER A 116 13.69 3.58 -13.63
N ASP A 117 13.89 3.31 -14.94
CA ASP A 117 13.01 2.46 -15.76
C ASP A 117 13.28 0.96 -15.61
N ASP A 118 14.14 0.55 -14.68
CA ASP A 118 14.37 -0.86 -14.38
C ASP A 118 13.09 -1.44 -13.75
N ASN A 119 12.54 -2.52 -14.34
CA ASN A 119 11.32 -3.15 -13.84
C ASN A 119 11.46 -3.59 -12.37
N ALA A 120 12.65 -4.02 -11.94
CA ALA A 120 12.88 -4.39 -10.55
C ALA A 120 12.73 -3.17 -9.61
N VAL A 121 12.96 -1.95 -10.09
CA VAL A 121 12.81 -0.69 -9.35
C VAL A 121 11.38 -0.14 -9.45
N TRP A 122 10.79 -0.21 -10.65
CA TRP A 122 9.51 0.42 -10.96
C TRP A 122 8.67 -0.46 -11.91
N PRO A 123 7.92 -1.44 -11.36
CA PRO A 123 7.04 -2.31 -12.13
C PRO A 123 5.64 -1.71 -12.39
N PHE A 124 5.39 -0.46 -11.96
CA PHE A 124 4.09 0.21 -12.00
C PHE A 124 3.86 1.01 -13.30
#